data_AF-A0A2D4FHM0-F1
#
_entry.id   AF-A0A2D4FHM0-F1
#
_cell.length_a   1.000
_cell.length_b   1.000
_cell.length_c   1.000
_cell.angle_alpha   90.00
_cell.angle_beta   90.00
_cell.angle_gamma   90.00
#
_symmetry.space_group_name_H-M   'P 1'
#
loop_
_entity.id
_entity.type
_entity.pdbx_description
1 polymer ?
#
loop_
_entity_poly.entity_id
_entity_poly.type
_entity_poly.pdbx_seq_one_letter_code
_entity_poly.pdbx_strand_id
1 'polypeptide(L)'
;FKGNVLLQGSEMLPLLIQTVEKAGAQSTQIPLVTEGVAASLLICRLSVADAQIENKLNSFWQLILDEKKQIFTSEKFLQSASEEVMCTVLQLTERLLLDHECRLPGAKIQQYYKALTAVLLSRSWSVRRLAQQTVRKLLSLPRGFKLACGLLEELKVVLVSHKVLPPEALVTESGELSEQGKTYIPPRILQEALCVIACGPGMEGEPEEKEKLVLEMLLVSSHPSLVAGQPGLWPALLMKMKLDPIDFITKHLEKIFDRIIITQSPMNQSTLNAVGLLSVLLPAKVLPQL
;
A
#
# COMPACT_ATOMS: atom_id res chain seq x y z
N PHE A 1 34.04 15.98 12.06
CA PHE A 1 33.21 15.43 13.15
C PHE A 1 31.84 16.11 13.14
N LYS A 2 30.79 15.49 12.58
CA LYS A 2 29.40 15.82 12.90
C LYS A 2 28.92 14.69 13.80
N GLY A 3 29.02 14.93 15.11
CA GLY A 3 28.77 13.90 16.13
C GLY A 3 27.38 13.30 16.01
N ASN A 4 27.24 12.05 16.44
CA ASN A 4 25.97 11.36 16.54
C ASN A 4 25.12 11.98 17.66
N VAL A 5 24.51 13.14 17.38
CA VAL A 5 23.66 13.89 18.33
C VAL A 5 22.33 13.20 18.62
N LEU A 6 21.99 12.14 17.87
CA LEU A 6 20.77 11.37 18.09
C LEU A 6 20.70 10.83 19.52
N LEU A 7 21.83 10.39 20.08
CA LEU A 7 21.91 9.88 21.45
C LEU A 7 21.69 10.97 22.50
N GLN A 8 21.89 12.26 22.19
CA GLN A 8 21.54 13.34 23.12
C GLN A 8 20.01 13.39 23.38
N GLY A 9 19.21 12.84 22.45
CA GLY A 9 17.76 12.69 22.62
C GLY A 9 17.35 11.59 23.60
N SER A 10 18.26 10.77 24.12
CA SER A 10 17.91 9.67 25.04
C SER A 10 17.29 10.16 26.35
N GLU A 11 17.64 11.37 26.79
CA GLU A 11 17.06 12.00 27.98
C GLU A 11 15.56 12.31 27.80
N MET A 12 15.12 12.52 26.56
CA MET A 12 13.71 12.76 26.23
C MET A 12 12.89 11.47 26.12
N LEU A 13 13.52 10.29 26.21
CA LEU A 13 12.85 9.01 26.01
C LEU A 13 11.59 8.82 26.89
N PRO A 14 11.60 9.15 28.21
CA PRO A 14 10.40 9.02 29.03
C PRO A 14 9.25 9.90 28.53
N LEU A 15 9.54 11.12 28.08
CA LEU A 15 8.55 12.03 27.51
C LEU A 15 7.99 11.48 26.20
N LEU A 16 8.85 10.96 25.31
CA LEU A 16 8.42 10.37 24.05
C LEU A 16 7.50 9.16 24.27
N ILE A 17 7.86 8.27 25.20
CA ILE A 17 7.02 7.11 25.56
C ILE A 17 5.67 7.58 26.08
N GLN A 18 5.66 8.56 26.99
CA GLN A 18 4.43 9.11 27.54
C GLN A 18 3.53 9.73 26.45
N THR A 19 4.11 10.40 25.45
CA THR A 19 3.35 10.94 24.31
C THR A 19 2.68 9.83 23.50
N VAL A 20 3.37 8.73 23.25
CA VAL A 20 2.79 7.57 22.55
C VAL A 20 1.69 6.90 23.39
N GLU A 21 1.89 6.79 24.70
CA GLU A 21 0.88 6.24 25.62
C GLU A 21 -0.39 7.11 25.67
N LYS A 22 -0.24 8.43 25.69
CA LYS A 22 -1.37 9.38 25.59
C LYS A 22 -2.11 9.24 24.27
N ALA A 23 -1.39 9.11 23.15
CA ALA A 23 -1.99 8.87 21.84
C ALA A 23 -2.80 7.57 21.83
N GLY A 24 -2.29 6.50 22.44
CA GLY A 24 -3.01 5.22 22.54
C GLY A 24 -4.19 5.22 23.50
N ALA A 25 -4.15 6.05 24.56
CA ALA A 25 -5.27 6.23 25.49
C ALA A 25 -6.40 7.09 24.90
N GLN A 26 -6.07 8.03 24.01
CA GLN A 26 -7.00 8.99 23.42
C GLN A 26 -6.94 8.97 21.89
N SER A 27 -7.06 7.79 21.29
CA SER A 27 -6.90 7.57 19.83
C SER A 27 -7.94 8.30 18.96
N THR A 28 -8.99 8.86 19.55
CA THR A 28 -9.97 9.71 18.86
C THR A 28 -9.52 11.17 18.72
N GLN A 29 -8.52 11.60 19.49
CA GLN A 29 -7.98 12.96 19.47
C GLN A 29 -6.82 13.04 18.46
N ILE A 30 -7.14 13.46 17.23
CA ILE A 30 -6.18 13.54 16.11
C ILE A 30 -4.88 14.31 16.45
N PRO A 31 -4.91 15.43 17.19
CA PRO A 31 -3.68 16.13 17.59
C PRO A 31 -2.75 15.26 18.46
N LEU A 32 -3.30 14.51 19.41
CA LEU A 32 -2.51 13.61 20.26
C LEU A 32 -1.95 12.44 19.46
N VAL A 33 -2.73 11.88 18.53
CA VAL A 33 -2.24 10.81 17.65
C VAL A 33 -1.12 11.32 16.74
N THR A 34 -1.23 12.56 16.25
CA THR A 34 -0.20 13.22 15.44
C THR A 34 1.13 13.32 16.19
N GLU A 35 1.11 13.83 17.42
CA GLU A 35 2.30 13.88 18.29
C GLU A 35 2.84 12.47 18.57
N GLY A 36 1.94 11.51 18.78
CA GLY A 36 2.27 10.11 18.97
C GLY A 36 3.05 9.49 17.80
N VAL A 37 2.64 9.77 16.55
CA VAL A 37 3.37 9.27 15.36
C VAL A 37 4.79 9.83 15.32
N ALA A 38 4.94 11.15 15.54
CA ALA A 38 6.23 11.81 15.53
C ALA A 38 7.15 11.28 16.66
N ALA A 39 6.61 11.13 17.87
CA ALA A 39 7.33 10.55 19.01
C ALA A 39 7.75 9.10 18.71
N SER A 40 6.88 8.30 18.10
CA SER A 40 7.18 6.92 17.72
C SER A 40 8.30 6.81 16.70
N LEU A 41 8.34 7.72 15.72
CA LEU A 41 9.42 7.78 14.74
C LEU A 41 10.77 8.09 15.41
N LEU A 42 10.78 9.03 16.36
CA LEU A 42 11.99 9.37 17.12
C LEU A 42 12.44 8.19 17.99
N ILE A 43 11.51 7.52 18.68
CA ILE A 43 11.79 6.32 19.47
C ILE A 43 12.42 5.22 18.60
N CYS A 44 11.87 4.94 17.42
CA CYS A 44 12.42 3.93 16.51
C CYS A 44 13.83 4.31 15.99
N ARG A 45 14.14 5.60 15.85
CA ARG A 45 15.51 6.03 15.50
C ARG A 45 16.47 5.87 16.69
N LEU A 46 16.01 6.18 17.90
CA LEU A 46 16.79 6.05 19.13
C LEU A 46 17.10 4.57 19.46
N SER A 47 16.14 3.66 19.30
CA SER A 47 16.32 2.22 19.60
C SER A 47 17.43 1.58 18.78
N VAL A 48 17.63 2.02 17.53
CA VAL A 48 18.71 1.54 16.66
C VAL A 48 20.07 2.15 17.03
N ALA A 49 20.07 3.33 17.68
CA ALA A 49 21.30 4.03 18.06
C ALA A 49 21.93 3.45 19.35
N ASP A 50 21.13 2.90 20.27
CA ASP A 50 21.61 2.28 21.51
C ASP A 50 20.71 1.11 21.93
N ALA A 51 21.31 -0.09 21.99
CA ALA A 51 20.63 -1.31 22.41
C ALA A 51 20.08 -1.26 23.84
N GLN A 52 20.61 -0.41 24.73
CA GLN A 52 20.09 -0.26 26.09
C GLN A 52 18.72 0.44 26.15
N ILE A 53 18.39 1.24 25.12
CA ILE A 53 17.08 1.89 25.00
C ILE A 53 15.99 0.84 24.83
N GLU A 54 16.27 -0.24 24.10
CA GLU A 54 15.33 -1.30 23.79
C GLU A 54 14.67 -1.91 25.03
N ASN A 55 15.42 -2.04 26.12
CA ASN A 55 14.93 -2.58 27.40
C ASN A 55 13.80 -1.74 28.02
N LYS A 56 13.64 -0.48 27.59
CA LYS A 56 12.64 0.47 28.11
C LYS A 56 11.40 0.58 27.21
N LEU A 57 11.38 -0.09 26.05
CA LEU A 57 10.36 0.11 25.02
C LEU A 57 9.20 -0.89 25.06
N ASN A 58 9.04 -1.67 26.14
CA ASN A 58 7.99 -2.69 26.17
C ASN A 58 6.58 -2.10 26.00
N SER A 59 6.22 -1.04 26.73
CA SER A 59 4.90 -0.40 26.59
C SER A 59 4.71 0.21 25.20
N PHE A 60 5.76 0.84 24.67
CA PHE A 60 5.79 1.37 23.31
C PHE A 60 5.47 0.28 22.26
N TRP A 61 6.22 -0.83 22.28
CA TRP A 61 6.02 -1.93 21.32
C TRP A 61 4.64 -2.57 21.46
N GLN A 62 4.15 -2.76 22.68
CA GLN A 62 2.81 -3.29 22.90
C GLN A 62 1.73 -2.43 22.22
N LEU A 63 1.92 -1.11 22.22
CA LEU A 63 0.95 -0.15 21.73
C LEU A 63 0.99 0.00 20.21
N ILE A 64 2.18 0.09 19.60
CA ILE A 64 2.29 0.26 18.15
C ILE A 64 2.11 -1.05 17.37
N LEU A 65 2.33 -2.20 18.02
CA LEU A 65 2.11 -3.53 17.44
C LEU A 65 0.70 -4.07 17.70
N ASP A 66 -0.19 -3.28 18.30
CA ASP A 66 -1.57 -3.67 18.59
C ASP A 66 -2.42 -3.67 17.31
N GLU A 67 -2.65 -4.87 16.78
CA GLU A 67 -3.43 -5.12 15.57
C GLU A 67 -4.90 -4.69 15.66
N LYS A 68 -5.44 -4.51 16.88
CA LYS A 68 -6.82 -4.09 17.11
C LYS A 68 -6.92 -2.58 17.21
N LYS A 69 -5.99 -1.94 17.92
CA LYS A 69 -6.01 -0.48 18.09
C LYS A 69 -5.53 0.25 16.85
N GLN A 70 -4.48 -0.24 16.18
CA GLN A 70 -3.94 0.33 14.93
C GLN A 70 -3.81 1.86 14.99
N ILE A 71 -3.27 2.41 16.08
CA ILE A 71 -3.48 3.82 16.42
C ILE A 71 -3.00 4.79 15.34
N PHE A 72 -1.95 4.40 14.60
CA PHE A 72 -1.33 5.21 13.53
C PHE A 72 -1.75 4.78 12.12
N THR A 73 -2.50 3.68 12.00
CA THR A 73 -2.89 3.08 10.71
C THR A 73 -4.41 2.83 10.62
N SER A 74 -5.15 3.36 11.59
CA SER A 74 -6.61 3.38 11.56
C SER A 74 -7.09 4.23 10.37
N GLU A 75 -8.17 3.80 9.73
CA GLU A 75 -8.69 4.49 8.55
C GLU A 75 -9.12 5.93 8.88
N LYS A 76 -9.77 6.11 10.04
CA LYS A 76 -10.19 7.41 10.55
C LYS A 76 -9.01 8.37 10.70
N PHE A 77 -7.90 7.92 11.29
CA PHE A 77 -6.72 8.78 11.45
C PHE A 77 -6.12 9.14 10.08
N LEU A 78 -5.87 8.15 9.21
CA LEU A 78 -5.26 8.38 7.90
C LEU A 78 -6.08 9.29 6.98
N GLN A 79 -7.41 9.25 7.06
CA GLN A 79 -8.29 10.15 6.29
C GLN A 79 -8.29 11.59 6.82
N SER A 80 -8.04 11.78 8.12
CA SER A 80 -8.03 13.10 8.78
C SER A 80 -6.66 13.75 8.90
N ALA A 81 -5.59 12.99 8.66
CA ALA A 81 -4.22 13.43 8.81
C ALA A 81 -3.85 14.49 7.76
N SER A 82 -3.09 15.50 8.18
CA SER A 82 -2.53 16.49 7.26
C SER A 82 -1.42 15.88 6.39
N GLU A 83 -1.01 16.60 5.34
CA GLU A 83 0.07 16.14 4.45
C GLU A 83 1.39 15.87 5.19
N GLU A 84 1.74 16.73 6.15
CA GLU A 84 2.94 16.59 6.98
C GLU A 84 2.87 15.35 7.88
N VAL A 85 1.69 15.09 8.45
CA VAL A 85 1.45 13.91 9.28
C VAL A 85 1.51 12.63 8.45
N MET A 86 0.95 12.64 7.24
CA MET A 86 1.05 11.52 6.30
C MET A 86 2.50 11.23 5.91
N CYS A 87 3.33 12.27 5.71
CA CYS A 87 4.77 12.10 5.52
C CYS A 87 5.45 11.48 6.75
N THR A 88 5.02 11.84 7.95
CA THR A 88 5.56 11.29 9.21
C THR A 88 5.15 9.83 9.40
N VAL A 89 3.90 9.46 9.08
CA VAL A 89 3.42 8.07 9.05
C VAL A 89 4.23 7.24 8.06
N LEU A 90 4.50 7.77 6.87
CA LEU A 90 5.36 7.13 5.87
C LEU A 90 6.77 6.89 6.42
N GLN A 91 7.39 7.89 7.06
CA GLN A 91 8.74 7.75 7.64
C GLN A 91 8.78 6.75 8.80
N LEU A 92 7.75 6.72 9.66
CA LEU A 92 7.62 5.72 10.71
C LEU A 92 7.49 4.32 10.12
N THR A 93 6.63 4.16 9.12
CA THR A 93 6.41 2.88 8.46
C THR A 93 7.67 2.37 7.77
N GLU A 94 8.37 3.24 7.04
CA GLU A 94 9.68 2.93 6.45
C GLU A 94 10.66 2.45 7.51
N ARG A 95 10.76 3.18 8.64
CA ARG A 95 11.69 2.84 9.72
C ARG A 95 11.37 1.48 10.34
N LEU A 96 10.10 1.19 10.58
CA LEU A 96 9.65 -0.08 11.13
C LEU A 96 9.94 -1.26 10.19
N LEU A 97 9.72 -1.09 8.88
CA LEU A 97 9.99 -2.12 7.88
C LEU A 97 11.49 -2.33 7.63
N LEU A 98 12.31 -1.30 7.78
CA LEU A 98 13.77 -1.41 7.62
C LEU A 98 14.45 -2.02 8.86
N ASP A 99 14.14 -1.49 10.04
CA ASP A 99 14.94 -1.75 11.23
C ASP A 99 14.27 -2.71 12.22
N HIS A 100 12.95 -2.92 12.10
CA HIS A 100 12.16 -3.62 13.11
C HIS A 100 11.18 -4.66 12.53
N GLU A 101 11.40 -5.12 11.29
CA GLU A 101 10.48 -6.05 10.62
C GLU A 101 10.29 -7.37 11.38
N CYS A 102 11.30 -7.82 12.14
CA CYS A 102 11.20 -9.01 12.98
C CYS A 102 10.08 -8.93 14.04
N ARG A 103 9.65 -7.72 14.39
CA ARG A 103 8.54 -7.45 15.33
C ARG A 103 7.17 -7.43 14.65
N LEU A 104 7.14 -7.55 13.33
CA LEU A 104 5.95 -7.46 12.50
C LEU A 104 5.62 -8.80 11.82
N PRO A 105 5.38 -9.91 12.55
CA PRO A 105 4.84 -11.12 11.94
C PRO A 105 3.34 -10.99 11.65
N GLY A 106 2.87 -11.69 10.62
CA GLY A 106 1.43 -11.88 10.37
C GLY A 106 0.66 -10.57 10.16
N ALA A 107 -0.48 -10.42 10.84
CA ALA A 107 -1.35 -9.25 10.68
C ALA A 107 -0.71 -7.94 11.16
N LYS A 108 0.33 -7.98 12.02
CA LYS A 108 1.06 -6.79 12.45
C LYS A 108 1.71 -6.03 11.30
N ILE A 109 2.27 -6.70 10.29
CA ILE A 109 2.87 -6.02 9.14
C ILE A 109 1.82 -5.44 8.21
N GLN A 110 0.65 -6.09 8.15
CA GLN A 110 -0.42 -5.73 7.23
C GLN A 110 -0.95 -4.32 7.50
N GLN A 111 -1.04 -3.91 8.78
CA GLN A 111 -1.45 -2.55 9.14
C GLN A 111 -0.51 -1.46 8.56
N TYR A 112 0.76 -1.80 8.37
CA TYR A 112 1.76 -0.89 7.80
C TYR A 112 1.75 -0.92 6.28
N TYR A 113 1.40 -2.05 5.65
CA TYR A 113 1.08 -2.08 4.22
C TYR A 113 -0.16 -1.25 3.91
N LYS A 114 -1.16 -1.26 4.79
CA LYS A 114 -2.35 -0.38 4.68
C LYS A 114 -1.95 1.09 4.72
N ALA A 115 -1.09 1.46 5.67
CA ALA A 115 -0.57 2.83 5.77
C ALA A 115 0.21 3.26 4.52
N LEU A 116 1.12 2.41 4.00
CA LEU A 116 1.84 2.66 2.75
C LEU A 116 0.89 2.82 1.56
N THR A 117 -0.15 2.00 1.47
CA THR A 117 -1.16 2.08 0.42
C THR A 117 -1.93 3.39 0.53
N ALA A 118 -2.33 3.80 1.74
CA ALA A 118 -3.02 5.07 1.96
C ALA A 118 -2.18 6.29 1.53
N VAL A 119 -0.88 6.33 1.83
CA VAL A 119 -0.01 7.44 1.40
C VAL A 119 0.29 7.40 -0.11
N LEU A 120 0.39 6.22 -0.73
CA LEU A 120 0.49 6.07 -2.19
C LEU A 120 -0.76 6.60 -2.91
N LEU A 121 -1.93 6.47 -2.27
CA LEU A 121 -3.22 6.88 -2.81
C LEU A 121 -3.65 8.30 -2.38
N SER A 122 -2.80 9.02 -1.63
CA SER A 122 -3.07 10.39 -1.17
C SER A 122 -3.38 11.32 -2.35
N ARG A 123 -4.26 12.32 -2.18
CA ARG A 123 -4.49 13.35 -3.20
C ARG A 123 -3.36 14.38 -3.28
N SER A 124 -2.57 14.53 -2.22
CA SER A 124 -1.40 15.40 -2.26
C SER A 124 -0.30 14.78 -3.12
N TRP A 125 0.13 15.52 -4.15
CA TRP A 125 1.21 15.08 -5.02
C TRP A 125 2.55 14.95 -4.28
N SER A 126 2.83 15.84 -3.32
CA SER A 126 4.07 15.81 -2.54
C SER A 126 4.15 14.53 -1.69
N VAL A 127 3.07 14.19 -0.99
CA VAL A 127 2.93 12.95 -0.19
C VAL A 127 3.08 11.73 -1.11
N ARG A 128 2.35 11.68 -2.24
CA ARG A 128 2.45 10.56 -3.18
C ARG A 128 3.86 10.40 -3.71
N ARG A 129 4.49 11.48 -4.15
CA ARG A 129 5.85 11.42 -4.72
C ARG A 129 6.84 10.83 -3.71
N LEU A 130 6.78 11.28 -2.45
CA LEU A 130 7.62 10.73 -1.39
C LEU A 130 7.29 9.26 -1.12
N ALA A 131 6.01 8.90 -1.05
CA ALA A 131 5.57 7.51 -0.88
C ALA A 131 6.09 6.59 -1.99
N GLN A 132 6.02 7.01 -3.25
CA GLN A 132 6.53 6.24 -4.38
C GLN A 132 8.05 6.03 -4.29
N GLN A 133 8.81 7.05 -3.86
CA GLN A 133 10.26 6.94 -3.66
C GLN A 133 10.59 5.96 -2.54
N THR A 134 9.93 6.10 -1.39
CA THR A 134 10.12 5.21 -0.23
C THR A 134 9.71 3.78 -0.55
N VAL A 135 8.57 3.56 -1.20
CA VAL A 135 8.13 2.20 -1.56
C VAL A 135 9.09 1.56 -2.56
N ARG A 136 9.57 2.30 -3.58
CA ARG A 136 10.61 1.77 -4.49
C ARG A 136 11.88 1.38 -3.74
N LYS A 137 12.32 2.20 -2.78
CA LYS A 137 13.45 1.85 -1.91
C LYS A 137 13.19 0.57 -1.13
N LEU A 138 12.02 0.42 -0.52
CA LEU A 138 11.66 -0.78 0.24
C LEU A 138 11.54 -2.03 -0.65
N LEU A 139 11.03 -1.87 -1.89
CA LEU A 139 10.97 -2.96 -2.87
C LEU A 139 12.36 -3.42 -3.34
N SER A 140 13.38 -2.55 -3.30
CA SER A 140 14.76 -2.94 -3.64
C SER A 140 15.43 -3.86 -2.62
N LEU A 141 14.81 -4.06 -1.45
CA LEU A 141 15.32 -4.95 -0.42
C LEU A 141 15.07 -6.41 -0.81
N PRO A 142 15.82 -7.38 -0.25
CA PRO A 142 15.64 -8.81 -0.55
C PRO A 142 14.21 -9.35 -0.32
N ARG A 143 13.40 -8.65 0.48
CA ARG A 143 12.00 -9.02 0.80
C ARG A 143 10.97 -8.22 0.00
N GLY A 144 11.40 -7.57 -1.08
CA GLY A 144 10.58 -6.70 -1.92
C GLY A 144 9.33 -7.38 -2.48
N PHE A 145 9.41 -8.66 -2.87
CA PHE A 145 8.24 -9.42 -3.35
C PHE A 145 7.15 -9.58 -2.29
N LYS A 146 7.52 -9.87 -1.04
CA LYS A 146 6.57 -9.98 0.08
C LYS A 146 5.88 -8.64 0.35
N LEU A 147 6.62 -7.54 0.29
CA LEU A 147 6.08 -6.19 0.38
C LEU A 147 5.11 -5.91 -0.78
N ALA A 148 5.49 -6.20 -2.02
CA ALA A 148 4.65 -5.99 -3.19
C ALA A 148 3.33 -6.76 -3.10
N CYS A 149 3.37 -8.03 -2.68
CA CYS A 149 2.18 -8.83 -2.46
C CYS A 149 1.30 -8.21 -1.37
N GLY A 150 1.89 -7.81 -0.24
CA GLY A 150 1.15 -7.17 0.86
C GLY A 150 0.48 -5.84 0.47
N LEU A 151 1.18 -5.00 -0.31
CA LEU A 151 0.60 -3.77 -0.86
C LEU A 151 -0.49 -4.04 -1.89
N LEU A 152 -0.34 -5.09 -2.70
CA LEU A 152 -1.36 -5.49 -3.66
C LEU A 152 -2.63 -5.97 -2.96
N GLU A 153 -2.52 -6.71 -1.85
CA GLU A 153 -3.68 -7.10 -1.03
C GLU A 153 -4.40 -5.87 -0.46
N GLU A 154 -3.68 -4.89 0.07
CA GLU A 154 -4.30 -3.65 0.56
C GLU A 154 -4.93 -2.83 -0.56
N LEU A 155 -4.31 -2.80 -1.74
CA LEU A 155 -4.91 -2.16 -2.91
C LEU A 155 -6.20 -2.88 -3.34
N LYS A 156 -6.26 -4.22 -3.27
CA LYS A 156 -7.51 -4.98 -3.50
C LYS A 156 -8.60 -4.54 -2.54
N VAL A 157 -8.30 -4.41 -1.25
CA VAL A 157 -9.27 -3.94 -0.24
C VAL A 157 -9.82 -2.56 -0.61
N VAL A 158 -8.97 -1.62 -1.05
CA VAL A 158 -9.41 -0.31 -1.52
C VAL A 158 -10.29 -0.41 -2.76
N LEU A 159 -9.95 -1.28 -3.71
CA LEU A 159 -10.71 -1.44 -4.95
C LEU A 159 -12.09 -2.06 -4.73
N VAL A 160 -12.25 -2.97 -3.76
CA VAL A 160 -13.55 -3.58 -3.44
C VAL A 160 -14.62 -2.54 -3.12
N SER A 161 -14.26 -1.42 -2.48
CA SER A 161 -15.18 -0.33 -2.15
C SER A 161 -15.16 0.82 -3.16
N HIS A 162 -14.20 0.84 -4.10
CA HIS A 162 -14.03 1.93 -5.05
C HIS A 162 -15.07 1.85 -6.17
N LYS A 163 -15.73 2.97 -6.45
CA LYS A 163 -16.71 3.08 -7.53
C LYS A 163 -16.27 4.15 -8.51
N VAL A 164 -16.47 3.91 -9.80
CA VAL A 164 -16.29 4.96 -10.82
C VAL A 164 -17.38 5.99 -10.64
N LEU A 165 -16.98 7.22 -10.31
CA LEU A 165 -17.89 8.35 -10.15
C LEU A 165 -17.82 9.28 -11.36
N PRO A 166 -18.95 9.82 -11.83
CA PRO A 166 -18.97 10.82 -12.88
C PRO A 166 -18.37 12.15 -12.37
N PRO A 167 -17.76 12.98 -13.23
CA PRO A 167 -17.12 14.24 -12.83
C PRO A 167 -18.05 15.16 -12.02
N GLU A 168 -19.33 15.18 -12.37
CA GLU A 168 -20.37 16.01 -11.74
C GLU A 168 -20.63 15.61 -10.29
N ALA A 169 -20.36 14.37 -9.90
CA ALA A 169 -20.49 13.93 -8.49
C ALA A 169 -19.30 14.38 -7.63
N LEU A 170 -18.17 14.73 -8.26
CA LEU A 170 -16.92 15.08 -7.57
C LEU A 170 -16.80 16.57 -7.27
N VAL A 171 -17.61 17.40 -7.92
CA VAL A 171 -17.60 18.85 -7.76
C VAL A 171 -18.99 19.36 -7.37
N THR A 172 -19.03 20.47 -6.65
CA THR A 172 -20.25 21.23 -6.40
C THR A 172 -20.61 22.06 -7.64
N GLU A 173 -21.81 22.65 -7.66
CA GLU A 173 -22.22 23.59 -8.71
C GLU A 173 -21.28 24.81 -8.83
N SER A 174 -20.60 25.18 -7.73
CA SER A 174 -19.57 26.23 -7.71
C SER A 174 -18.20 25.79 -8.25
N GLY A 175 -18.02 24.51 -8.59
CA GLY A 175 -16.75 23.95 -9.08
C GLY A 175 -15.77 23.54 -7.97
N GLU A 176 -16.15 23.64 -6.69
CA GLU A 176 -15.35 23.16 -5.57
C GLU A 176 -15.48 21.65 -5.38
N LEU A 177 -14.55 20.99 -4.69
CA LEU A 177 -14.66 19.54 -4.43
C LEU A 177 -15.83 19.26 -3.48
N SER A 178 -16.72 18.36 -3.89
CA SER A 178 -17.75 17.79 -3.01
C SER A 178 -17.13 16.96 -1.89
N GLU A 179 -17.89 16.60 -0.86
CA GLU A 179 -17.39 15.69 0.19
C GLU A 179 -16.95 14.33 -0.37
N GLN A 180 -17.68 13.81 -1.38
CA GLN A 180 -17.25 12.64 -2.13
C GLN A 180 -15.99 12.95 -2.95
N GLY A 181 -15.93 14.12 -3.59
CA GLY A 181 -14.77 14.61 -4.32
C GLY A 181 -13.49 14.66 -3.49
N LYS A 182 -13.57 15.06 -2.21
CA LYS A 182 -12.43 15.16 -1.29
C LYS A 182 -11.82 13.79 -0.96
N THR A 183 -12.65 12.77 -0.82
CA THR A 183 -12.23 11.41 -0.43
C THR A 183 -12.04 10.47 -1.61
N TYR A 184 -12.55 10.82 -2.79
CA TYR A 184 -12.41 10.03 -4.00
C TYR A 184 -10.94 9.83 -4.38
N ILE A 185 -10.60 8.64 -4.87
CA ILE A 185 -9.26 8.35 -5.39
C ILE A 185 -9.38 8.31 -6.92
N PRO A 186 -8.82 9.29 -7.64
CA PRO A 186 -8.83 9.27 -9.10
C PRO A 186 -8.22 7.99 -9.68
N PRO A 187 -8.79 7.40 -10.74
CA PRO A 187 -8.26 6.23 -11.44
C PRO A 187 -6.75 6.27 -11.74
N ARG A 188 -6.25 7.43 -12.14
CA ARG A 188 -4.81 7.64 -12.41
C ARG A 188 -3.94 7.37 -11.18
N ILE A 189 -4.40 7.74 -9.98
CA ILE A 189 -3.65 7.50 -8.74
C ILE A 189 -3.60 6.01 -8.41
N LEU A 190 -4.70 5.28 -8.61
CA LEU A 190 -4.73 3.81 -8.46
C LEU A 190 -3.75 3.14 -9.44
N GLN A 191 -3.72 3.61 -10.69
CA GLN A 191 -2.81 3.11 -11.71
C GLN A 191 -1.33 3.39 -11.37
N GLU A 192 -1.02 4.60 -10.90
CA GLU A 192 0.32 4.97 -10.44
C GLU A 192 0.78 4.09 -9.28
N ALA A 193 -0.09 3.84 -8.29
CA ALA A 193 0.19 2.95 -7.18
C ALA A 193 0.46 1.51 -7.64
N LEU A 194 -0.41 0.96 -8.50
CA LEU A 194 -0.22 -0.39 -9.05
C LEU A 194 1.08 -0.50 -9.86
N CYS A 195 1.43 0.52 -10.64
CA CYS A 195 2.71 0.57 -11.36
C CYS A 195 3.90 0.53 -10.40
N VAL A 196 3.84 1.24 -9.28
CA VAL A 196 4.93 1.23 -8.29
C VAL A 196 5.06 -0.12 -7.61
N ILE A 197 3.94 -0.76 -7.25
CA ILE A 197 3.92 -2.11 -6.66
C ILE A 197 4.51 -3.14 -7.62
N ALA A 198 4.12 -3.08 -8.90
CA ALA A 198 4.50 -4.08 -9.90
C ALA A 198 5.92 -3.90 -10.45
N CYS A 199 6.37 -2.65 -10.62
CA CYS A 199 7.60 -2.30 -11.35
C CYS A 199 8.69 -1.74 -10.42
N GLY A 200 8.71 -2.17 -9.16
CA GLY A 200 9.75 -1.77 -8.21
C GLY A 200 11.15 -2.30 -8.61
N PRO A 201 12.23 -1.61 -8.22
CA PRO A 201 13.56 -2.22 -8.24
C PRO A 201 13.55 -3.46 -7.33
N GLY A 202 14.23 -4.54 -7.71
CA GLY A 202 14.25 -5.81 -6.95
C GLY A 202 13.32 -6.91 -7.49
N MET A 203 12.45 -6.60 -8.45
CA MET A 203 11.47 -7.54 -9.03
C MET A 203 12.04 -8.47 -10.13
N GLU A 204 13.37 -8.63 -10.19
CA GLU A 204 14.07 -9.37 -11.25
C GLU A 204 14.55 -10.77 -10.81
N GLY A 205 14.50 -11.10 -9.51
CA GLY A 205 15.24 -12.24 -8.95
C GLY A 205 14.51 -13.59 -8.91
N GLU A 206 13.22 -13.63 -8.55
CA GLU A 206 12.51 -14.89 -8.24
C GLU A 206 11.36 -15.14 -9.23
N PRO A 207 11.50 -16.06 -10.21
CA PRO A 207 10.51 -16.31 -11.24
C PRO A 207 9.14 -16.71 -10.70
N GLU A 208 9.09 -17.57 -9.67
CA GLU A 208 7.83 -18.07 -9.10
C GLU A 208 7.05 -16.98 -8.35
N GLU A 209 7.74 -16.16 -7.55
CA GLU A 209 7.12 -15.04 -6.84
C GLU A 209 6.60 -13.98 -7.82
N LYS A 210 7.35 -13.75 -8.90
CA LYS A 210 6.94 -12.86 -9.98
C LYS A 210 5.71 -13.38 -10.72
N GLU A 211 5.67 -14.67 -11.07
CA GLU A 211 4.49 -15.31 -11.67
C GLU A 211 3.26 -15.16 -10.76
N LYS A 212 3.44 -15.45 -9.45
CA LYS A 212 2.35 -15.29 -8.46
C LYS A 212 1.83 -13.85 -8.43
N LEU A 213 2.71 -12.86 -8.32
CA LEU A 213 2.32 -11.46 -8.28
C LEU A 213 1.55 -11.05 -9.55
N VAL A 214 2.04 -11.44 -10.73
CA VAL A 214 1.40 -11.14 -12.01
C VAL A 214 -0.01 -11.74 -12.10
N LEU A 215 -0.19 -12.97 -11.63
CA LEU A 215 -1.50 -13.61 -11.56
C LEU A 215 -2.46 -12.88 -10.62
N GLU A 216 -1.98 -12.45 -9.44
CA GLU A 216 -2.78 -11.68 -8.48
C GLU A 216 -3.18 -10.29 -9.01
N MET A 217 -2.33 -9.70 -9.87
CA MET A 217 -2.59 -8.39 -10.46
C MET A 217 -3.67 -8.40 -11.53
N LEU A 218 -4.01 -9.55 -12.13
CA LEU A 218 -4.98 -9.64 -13.23
C LEU A 218 -6.31 -8.98 -12.82
N LEU A 219 -6.96 -9.50 -11.78
CA LEU A 219 -8.26 -8.96 -11.33
C LEU A 219 -8.17 -7.54 -10.79
N VAL A 220 -7.03 -7.16 -10.20
CA VAL A 220 -6.76 -5.79 -9.74
C VAL A 220 -6.77 -4.83 -10.92
N SER A 221 -5.95 -5.11 -11.94
CA SER A 221 -5.86 -4.29 -13.15
C SER A 221 -7.11 -4.30 -14.03
N SER A 222 -7.94 -5.34 -13.91
CA SER A 222 -9.25 -5.43 -14.57
C SER A 222 -10.38 -4.71 -13.83
N HIS A 223 -10.12 -4.11 -12.67
CA HIS A 223 -11.12 -3.32 -11.94
C HIS A 223 -11.70 -2.20 -12.83
N PRO A 224 -13.02 -1.91 -12.80
CA PRO A 224 -13.65 -0.90 -13.63
C PRO A 224 -12.94 0.46 -13.64
N SER A 225 -12.50 0.92 -12.47
CA SER A 225 -11.77 2.19 -12.34
C SER A 225 -10.44 2.20 -13.08
N LEU A 226 -9.72 1.08 -13.10
CA LEU A 226 -8.43 0.98 -13.79
C LEU A 226 -8.63 0.77 -15.29
N VAL A 227 -9.61 -0.04 -15.69
CA VAL A 227 -9.96 -0.26 -17.10
C VAL A 227 -10.46 1.02 -17.77
N ALA A 228 -11.26 1.84 -17.07
CA ALA A 228 -11.70 3.13 -17.58
C ALA A 228 -10.54 4.09 -17.89
N GLY A 229 -9.43 4.00 -17.13
CA GLY A 229 -8.22 4.78 -17.38
C GLY A 229 -7.29 4.16 -18.43
N GLN A 230 -7.09 2.84 -18.38
CA GLN A 230 -6.24 2.09 -19.31
C GLN A 230 -6.74 0.62 -19.45
N PRO A 231 -7.52 0.29 -20.50
CA PRO A 231 -8.05 -1.06 -20.71
C PRO A 231 -6.99 -2.16 -20.87
N GLY A 232 -5.80 -1.81 -21.36
CA GLY A 232 -4.65 -2.70 -21.51
C GLY A 232 -3.61 -2.56 -20.40
N LEU A 233 -4.03 -2.28 -19.16
CA LEU A 233 -3.09 -2.07 -18.05
C LEU A 233 -2.30 -3.33 -17.69
N TRP A 234 -2.95 -4.49 -17.56
CA TRP A 234 -2.28 -5.73 -17.20
C TRP A 234 -1.16 -6.10 -18.19
N PRO A 235 -1.39 -6.19 -19.51
CA PRO A 235 -0.33 -6.54 -20.46
C PRO A 235 0.80 -5.50 -20.49
N ALA A 236 0.46 -4.21 -20.29
CA ALA A 236 1.46 -3.16 -20.18
C ALA A 236 2.35 -3.34 -18.94
N LEU A 237 1.80 -3.84 -17.82
CA LEU A 237 2.58 -4.18 -16.64
C LEU A 237 3.46 -5.42 -16.88
N LEU A 238 2.95 -6.46 -17.54
CA LEU A 238 3.77 -7.63 -17.94
C LEU A 238 4.97 -7.20 -18.77
N MET A 239 4.76 -6.35 -19.79
CA MET A 239 5.85 -5.84 -20.63
C MET A 239 6.88 -5.04 -19.83
N LYS A 240 6.44 -4.17 -18.90
CA LYS A 240 7.35 -3.46 -17.99
C LYS A 240 8.13 -4.39 -17.07
N MET A 241 7.52 -5.50 -16.69
CA MET A 241 8.16 -6.58 -15.94
C MET A 241 9.00 -7.51 -16.83
N LYS A 242 9.22 -7.20 -18.12
CA LYS A 242 9.98 -8.03 -19.07
C LYS A 242 9.36 -9.43 -19.26
N LEU A 243 8.02 -9.52 -19.25
CA LEU A 243 7.27 -10.71 -19.57
C LEU A 243 6.48 -10.47 -20.85
N ASP A 244 6.51 -11.43 -21.77
CA ASP A 244 5.64 -11.41 -22.94
C ASP A 244 4.20 -11.79 -22.53
N PRO A 245 3.19 -10.95 -22.79
CA PRO A 245 1.82 -11.25 -22.37
C PRO A 245 1.22 -12.51 -23.01
N ILE A 246 1.50 -12.77 -24.29
CA ILE A 246 0.91 -13.90 -25.03
C ILE A 246 1.50 -15.21 -24.55
N ASP A 247 2.82 -15.26 -24.39
CA ASP A 247 3.54 -16.42 -23.86
C ASP A 247 3.13 -16.71 -22.42
N PHE A 248 3.04 -15.67 -21.58
CA PHE A 248 2.62 -15.80 -20.19
C PHE A 248 1.20 -16.37 -20.07
N ILE A 249 0.23 -15.80 -20.81
CA ILE A 249 -1.15 -16.30 -20.79
C ILE A 249 -1.20 -17.74 -21.30
N THR A 250 -0.49 -18.05 -22.39
CA THR A 250 -0.43 -19.41 -22.94
C THR A 250 0.10 -20.41 -21.91
N LYS A 251 1.17 -20.06 -21.20
CA LYS A 251 1.80 -20.92 -20.19
C LYS A 251 0.93 -21.13 -18.95
N HIS A 252 0.14 -20.14 -18.57
CA HIS A 252 -0.61 -20.12 -17.31
C HIS A 252 -2.13 -20.15 -17.47
N LEU A 253 -2.63 -20.54 -18.64
CA LEU A 253 -4.04 -20.43 -19.02
C LEU A 253 -4.98 -21.10 -18.01
N GLU A 254 -4.70 -22.33 -17.61
CA GLU A 254 -5.50 -23.08 -16.63
C GLU A 254 -5.55 -22.36 -15.28
N LYS A 255 -4.38 -21.94 -14.75
CA LYS A 255 -4.30 -21.19 -13.48
C LYS A 255 -5.04 -19.85 -13.54
N ILE A 256 -5.03 -19.18 -14.69
CA ILE A 256 -5.77 -17.94 -14.91
C ILE A 256 -7.28 -18.21 -14.88
N PHE A 257 -7.75 -19.25 -15.58
CA PHE A 257 -9.16 -19.63 -15.57
C PHE A 257 -9.63 -20.04 -14.18
N ASP A 258 -8.88 -20.86 -13.47
CA ASP A 258 -9.21 -21.25 -12.10
C ASP A 258 -9.39 -20.02 -11.21
N ARG A 259 -8.49 -19.03 -11.31
CA ARG A 259 -8.61 -17.77 -10.56
C ARG A 259 -9.83 -16.94 -10.93
N ILE A 260 -10.20 -16.88 -12.20
CA ILE A 260 -11.38 -16.14 -12.66
C ILE A 260 -12.67 -16.85 -12.25
N ILE A 261 -12.75 -18.16 -12.48
CA ILE A 261 -13.98 -18.96 -12.35
C ILE A 261 -14.25 -19.37 -10.90
N ILE A 262 -13.25 -19.87 -10.18
CA ILE A 262 -13.45 -20.41 -8.82
C ILE A 262 -13.66 -19.29 -7.80
N THR A 263 -13.06 -18.12 -8.03
CA THR A 263 -12.97 -17.09 -6.99
C THR A 263 -14.15 -16.13 -6.97
N GLN A 264 -14.94 -16.01 -8.06
CA GLN A 264 -15.96 -14.95 -8.20
C GLN A 264 -17.25 -15.42 -8.88
N SER A 265 -18.03 -16.24 -8.17
CA SER A 265 -19.44 -16.53 -8.52
C SER A 265 -20.38 -15.84 -7.51
N PRO A 266 -21.27 -14.92 -7.93
CA PRO A 266 -21.49 -14.46 -9.30
C PRO A 266 -20.34 -13.59 -9.84
N MET A 267 -20.12 -13.63 -11.15
CA MET A 267 -19.08 -12.83 -11.82
C MET A 267 -19.35 -11.34 -11.64
N ASN A 268 -18.35 -10.62 -11.13
CA ASN A 268 -18.40 -9.16 -11.07
C ASN A 268 -17.78 -8.53 -12.33
N GLN A 269 -17.86 -7.20 -12.44
CA GLN A 269 -17.34 -6.48 -13.60
C GLN A 269 -15.83 -6.67 -13.82
N SER A 270 -15.03 -6.81 -12.75
CA SER A 270 -13.58 -7.05 -12.87
C SER A 270 -13.29 -8.38 -13.56
N THR A 271 -14.08 -9.41 -13.25
CA THR A 271 -13.99 -10.73 -13.88
C THR A 271 -14.35 -10.66 -15.36
N LEU A 272 -15.46 -9.98 -15.71
CA LEU A 272 -15.87 -9.79 -17.10
C LEU A 272 -14.82 -9.02 -17.91
N ASN A 273 -14.24 -7.98 -17.32
CA ASN A 273 -13.16 -7.22 -17.94
C ASN A 273 -11.90 -8.08 -18.18
N ALA A 274 -11.55 -8.94 -17.22
CA ALA A 274 -10.42 -9.87 -17.37
C ALA A 274 -10.65 -10.87 -18.51
N VAL A 275 -11.84 -11.49 -18.57
CA VAL A 275 -12.20 -12.41 -19.66
C VAL A 275 -12.20 -11.68 -21.02
N GLY A 276 -12.73 -10.44 -21.06
CA GLY A 276 -12.71 -9.62 -22.27
C GLY A 276 -11.27 -9.33 -22.74
N LEU A 277 -10.38 -8.97 -21.81
CA LEU A 277 -8.96 -8.77 -22.11
C LEU A 277 -8.30 -10.04 -22.66
N LEU A 278 -8.52 -11.19 -22.03
CA LEU A 278 -7.98 -12.47 -22.47
C LEU A 278 -8.51 -12.88 -23.86
N SER A 279 -9.79 -12.61 -24.13
CA SER A 279 -10.41 -12.88 -25.42
C SER A 279 -9.82 -12.04 -26.55
N VAL A 280 -9.41 -10.80 -26.25
CA VAL A 280 -8.73 -9.93 -27.23
C VAL A 280 -7.29 -10.39 -27.47
N LEU A 281 -6.56 -10.80 -26.43
CA LEU A 281 -5.16 -11.18 -26.55
C LEU A 281 -4.95 -12.59 -27.14
N LEU A 282 -5.85 -13.53 -26.84
CA LEU A 282 -5.70 -14.93 -27.19
C LEU A 282 -7.04 -15.59 -27.61
N PRO A 283 -7.73 -15.04 -28.63
CA PRO A 283 -9.09 -15.48 -29.00
C PRO A 283 -9.17 -16.97 -29.30
N ALA A 284 -8.19 -17.52 -30.01
CA ALA A 284 -8.16 -18.92 -30.42
C ALA A 284 -8.13 -19.94 -29.26
N LYS A 285 -7.71 -19.52 -28.06
CA LYS A 285 -7.63 -20.40 -26.87
C LYS A 285 -8.68 -20.08 -25.81
N VAL A 286 -9.24 -18.88 -25.83
CA VAL A 286 -10.18 -18.40 -24.81
C VAL A 286 -11.64 -18.54 -25.27
N LEU A 287 -11.89 -18.38 -26.57
CA LEU A 287 -13.24 -18.46 -27.14
C LEU A 287 -13.53 -19.88 -27.66
N PRO A 288 -14.81 -20.31 -27.66
CA PRO A 288 -15.21 -21.54 -28.33
C PRO A 288 -14.81 -21.50 -29.81
N GLN A 289 -14.21 -22.58 -30.30
CA GLN A 289 -13.94 -22.71 -31.72
C GLN A 289 -15.22 -23.15 -32.44
N LEU A 290 -15.62 -22.40 -33.47
CA LEU A 290 -16.76 -22.69 -34.34
C LEU A 290 -16.40 -23.75 -35.38
#